data_AF-A0AAW1K533-F1
#
_entry.id   AF-A0AAW1K533-F1
#
_cell.length_a   1.000
_cell.length_b   1.000
_cell.length_c   1.000
_cell.angle_alpha   90.00
_cell.angle_beta   90.00
_cell.angle_gamma   90.00
#
_symmetry.space_group_name_H-M   'P 1'
#
loop_
_entity.id
_entity.type
_entity.pdbx_description
1 polymer ?
#
loop_
_entity_poly.entity_id
_entity_poly.type
_entity_poly.pdbx_seq_one_letter_code
_entity_poly.pdbx_strand_id
1 'polypeptide(L)'
;MRNSNFNSDNKEIGNPVLSEKNEYLVNVNNNENYNKNENEILEDVFKKADKDHNGKLDSKELAQWIRMKIVEHISLAVSNNFGLFAQIDVDPKNGEVTWKEYHAYFLRKRGFSSKYVQSHDEKRHKGLQRAIKEQIMRDKASWMEAAKSNPDSLTVDEFLAFTHPESSAANQLTLVDELYDRFDRDGDEMLTEDEFAILQTEGGNDETVIVRQDENERRAEFRNSIDLNGDGRADRRELLHYVAPQSPRHSEHEAEALLALADSDQDSMLSLDEILAHPNLFLKSKMVDTARSFHDEF
;
A
#
# COMPACT_ATOMS: atom_id res chain seq x y z
N MET A 1 57.06 9.64 -6.61
CA MET A 1 56.65 8.29 -6.20
C MET A 1 55.14 8.26 -6.15
N ARG A 2 54.51 7.53 -7.08
CA ARG A 2 53.06 7.29 -7.15
C ARG A 2 52.75 6.02 -6.36
N ASN A 3 51.61 6.04 -5.65
CA ASN A 3 50.74 4.91 -5.27
C ASN A 3 49.51 5.59 -4.61
N SER A 4 48.36 5.87 -5.22
CA SER A 4 47.41 5.08 -6.03
C SER A 4 46.97 3.78 -5.36
N ASN A 5 45.87 3.86 -4.59
CA ASN A 5 44.94 2.75 -4.29
C ASN A 5 43.62 3.32 -3.75
N PHE A 6 42.94 4.15 -4.54
CA PHE A 6 41.61 4.69 -4.22
C PHE A 6 40.55 4.28 -5.27
N ASN A 7 40.78 3.18 -5.99
CA ASN A 7 39.99 2.86 -7.17
C ASN A 7 39.84 1.35 -7.43
N SER A 8 39.25 0.59 -6.50
CA SER A 8 38.90 -0.82 -6.74
C SER A 8 37.48 -1.24 -6.37
N ASP A 9 36.65 -0.37 -5.81
CA ASP A 9 35.28 -0.76 -5.38
C ASP A 9 34.17 -0.11 -6.23
N ASN A 10 34.50 0.42 -7.40
CA ASN A 10 33.51 0.79 -8.42
C ASN A 10 33.37 -0.37 -9.41
N LYS A 11 32.92 -1.52 -8.91
CA LYS A 11 32.30 -2.52 -9.79
C LYS A 11 30.89 -2.02 -10.03
N GLU A 12 30.59 -1.69 -11.28
CA GLU A 12 29.25 -1.37 -11.77
C GLU A 12 28.25 -2.39 -11.19
N ILE A 13 27.48 -1.94 -10.20
CA ILE A 13 26.35 -2.71 -9.68
C ILE A 13 25.25 -2.50 -10.71
N GLY A 14 25.27 -3.34 -11.74
CA GLY A 14 24.16 -3.54 -12.67
C GLY A 14 23.00 -4.29 -12.01
N ASN A 15 22.56 -3.84 -10.84
CA ASN A 15 21.20 -4.12 -10.37
C ASN A 15 20.39 -2.87 -10.67
N PRO A 16 19.18 -3.00 -11.27
CA PRO A 16 18.30 -1.85 -11.39
C PRO A 16 18.14 -1.29 -9.98
N VAL A 17 18.35 0.02 -9.86
CA VAL A 17 18.16 0.73 -8.62
C VAL A 17 16.73 0.43 -8.18
N LEU A 18 16.56 -0.41 -7.16
CA LEU A 18 15.31 -0.54 -6.41
C LEU A 18 15.07 0.86 -5.82
N SER A 19 14.35 1.67 -6.60
CA SER A 19 14.26 3.12 -6.51
C SER A 19 13.10 3.54 -5.62
N GLU A 20 12.23 2.60 -5.27
CA GLU A 20 10.94 2.87 -4.66
C GLU A 20 10.82 2.26 -3.25
N LYS A 21 9.88 2.84 -2.49
CA LYS A 21 9.66 2.67 -1.05
C LYS A 21 9.42 1.19 -0.73
N ASN A 22 10.18 0.63 0.22
CA ASN A 22 10.04 -0.73 0.76
C ASN A 22 9.97 -1.91 -0.24
N GLU A 23 10.18 -1.70 -1.54
CA GLU A 23 10.05 -2.73 -2.57
C GLU A 23 10.96 -3.95 -2.31
N TYR A 24 12.12 -3.73 -1.68
CA TYR A 24 13.07 -4.78 -1.29
C TYR A 24 12.68 -5.59 -0.05
N LEU A 25 11.67 -5.15 0.70
CA LEU A 25 11.07 -5.82 1.86
C LEU A 25 9.76 -6.52 1.47
N VAL A 26 9.03 -5.95 0.51
CA VAL A 26 7.68 -6.36 0.12
C VAL A 26 7.70 -7.36 -1.06
N ASN A 27 8.58 -7.16 -2.05
CA ASN A 27 8.69 -8.05 -3.22
C ASN A 27 9.62 -9.25 -2.99
N VAL A 28 9.49 -9.96 -1.86
CA VAL A 28 10.26 -11.21 -1.66
C VAL A 28 9.75 -12.34 -2.59
N ASN A 29 8.51 -12.24 -3.09
CA ASN A 29 7.87 -13.29 -3.91
C ASN A 29 7.52 -12.90 -5.36
N ASN A 30 7.79 -11.68 -5.83
CA ASN A 30 7.56 -11.29 -7.24
C ASN A 30 8.68 -11.76 -8.19
N ASN A 31 9.16 -13.00 -8.00
CA ASN A 31 10.13 -13.64 -8.91
C ASN A 31 9.47 -14.20 -10.18
N GLU A 32 8.13 -14.21 -10.30
CA GLU A 32 7.45 -14.77 -11.48
C GLU A 32 7.46 -13.85 -12.72
N ASN A 33 7.70 -12.54 -12.54
CA ASN A 33 7.62 -11.54 -13.61
C ASN A 33 8.96 -10.93 -14.02
N TYR A 34 10.07 -11.33 -13.39
CA TYR A 34 11.40 -10.74 -13.62
C TYR A 34 11.96 -10.95 -15.05
N ASN A 35 11.35 -11.82 -15.87
CA ASN A 35 11.76 -12.13 -17.24
C ASN A 35 10.63 -12.08 -18.29
N LYS A 36 9.43 -11.60 -17.92
CA LYS A 36 8.28 -11.54 -18.85
C LYS A 36 8.13 -10.15 -19.43
N ASN A 37 7.78 -10.04 -20.70
CA ASN A 37 7.43 -8.75 -21.31
C ASN A 37 6.15 -8.20 -20.66
N GLU A 38 6.02 -6.87 -20.59
CA GLU A 38 4.85 -6.18 -20.04
C GLU A 38 3.52 -6.74 -20.59
N ASN A 39 3.47 -7.00 -21.90
CA ASN A 39 2.30 -7.59 -22.56
C ASN A 39 2.00 -9.02 -22.10
N GLU A 40 3.03 -9.84 -21.82
CA GLU A 40 2.83 -11.22 -21.35
C GLU A 40 2.30 -11.24 -19.91
N ILE A 41 2.69 -10.27 -19.08
CA ILE A 41 2.16 -10.09 -17.73
C ILE A 41 0.68 -9.72 -17.81
N LEU A 42 0.34 -8.75 -18.65
CA LEU A 42 -1.04 -8.32 -18.86
C LEU A 42 -1.93 -9.44 -19.42
N GLU A 43 -1.43 -10.23 -20.37
CA GLU A 43 -2.13 -11.40 -20.89
C GLU A 43 -2.37 -12.49 -19.82
N ASP A 44 -1.37 -12.76 -18.97
CA ASP A 44 -1.49 -13.76 -17.90
C ASP A 44 -2.48 -13.28 -16.82
N VAL A 45 -2.41 -12.00 -16.47
CA VAL A 45 -3.34 -11.37 -15.53
C VAL A 45 -4.76 -11.36 -16.09
N PHE A 46 -4.94 -11.01 -17.37
CA PHE A 46 -6.24 -11.03 -18.05
C PHE A 46 -6.87 -12.42 -18.01
N LYS A 47 -6.13 -13.46 -18.40
CA LYS A 47 -6.62 -14.85 -18.39
C LYS A 47 -7.01 -15.36 -17.00
N LYS A 48 -6.37 -14.84 -15.94
CA LYS A 48 -6.70 -15.21 -14.57
C LYS A 48 -7.87 -14.39 -14.00
N ALA A 49 -8.06 -13.17 -14.49
CA ALA A 49 -9.18 -12.31 -14.12
C ALA A 49 -10.49 -12.74 -14.82
N ASP A 50 -10.41 -13.19 -16.08
CA ASP A 50 -11.53 -13.67 -16.89
C ASP A 50 -12.01 -15.04 -16.39
N LYS A 51 -13.12 -15.05 -15.64
CA LYS A 51 -13.61 -16.25 -14.94
C LYS A 51 -14.58 -17.04 -15.80
N ASP A 52 -15.40 -16.36 -16.59
CA ASP A 52 -16.35 -17.01 -17.48
C ASP A 52 -15.71 -17.39 -18.83
N HIS A 53 -14.46 -16.98 -19.06
CA HIS A 53 -13.66 -17.23 -20.26
C HIS A 53 -14.32 -16.68 -21.53
N ASN A 54 -15.05 -15.57 -21.41
CA ASN A 54 -15.72 -14.92 -22.52
C ASN A 54 -14.76 -14.05 -23.37
N GLY A 55 -13.51 -13.87 -22.93
CA GLY A 55 -12.49 -13.07 -23.63
C GLY A 55 -12.62 -11.57 -23.44
N LYS A 56 -13.39 -11.13 -22.44
CA LYS A 56 -13.57 -9.75 -21.97
C LYS A 56 -13.64 -9.78 -20.43
N LEU A 57 -13.33 -8.66 -19.78
CA LEU A 57 -13.49 -8.51 -18.34
C LEU A 57 -14.64 -7.56 -18.05
N ASP A 58 -15.66 -8.04 -17.36
CA ASP A 58 -16.68 -7.16 -16.82
C ASP A 58 -16.21 -6.46 -15.52
N SER A 59 -16.96 -5.44 -15.09
CA SER A 59 -16.66 -4.70 -13.86
C SER A 59 -16.58 -5.59 -12.61
N LYS A 60 -17.37 -6.66 -12.55
CA LYS A 60 -17.44 -7.55 -11.38
C LYS A 60 -16.25 -8.50 -11.35
N GLU A 61 -15.87 -9.06 -12.48
CA GLU A 61 -14.69 -9.91 -12.63
C GLU A 61 -13.43 -9.12 -12.29
N LEU A 62 -13.32 -7.90 -12.82
CA LEU A 62 -12.21 -7.00 -12.54
C LEU A 62 -12.14 -6.64 -11.04
N ALA A 63 -13.26 -6.22 -10.44
CA ALA A 63 -13.34 -5.92 -9.01
C ALA A 63 -13.01 -7.14 -8.15
N GLN A 64 -13.48 -8.33 -8.51
CA GLN A 64 -13.22 -9.55 -7.77
C GLN A 64 -11.74 -9.96 -7.87
N TRP A 65 -11.12 -9.80 -9.04
CA TRP A 65 -9.70 -10.05 -9.23
C TRP A 65 -8.84 -9.09 -8.40
N ILE A 66 -9.12 -7.78 -8.47
CA ILE A 66 -8.42 -6.76 -7.69
C ILE A 66 -8.54 -7.05 -6.19
N ARG A 67 -9.76 -7.35 -5.72
CA ARG A 67 -10.00 -7.72 -4.32
C ARG A 67 -9.15 -8.92 -3.91
N MET A 68 -9.16 -9.98 -4.71
CA MET A 68 -8.38 -11.19 -4.42
C MET A 68 -6.89 -10.87 -4.33
N LYS A 69 -6.37 -10.01 -5.22
CA LYS A 69 -4.98 -9.57 -5.19
C LYS A 69 -4.63 -8.74 -3.97
N ILE A 70 -5.51 -7.81 -3.56
CA ILE A 70 -5.33 -7.03 -2.33
C ILE A 70 -5.29 -7.95 -1.10
N VAL A 71 -6.23 -8.90 -1.00
CA VAL A 71 -6.29 -9.85 0.12
C VAL A 71 -5.05 -10.76 0.14
N GLU A 72 -4.62 -11.25 -1.02
CA GLU A 72 -3.39 -12.05 -1.17
C GLU A 72 -2.17 -11.25 -0.70
N HIS A 73 -2.02 -10.01 -1.17
CA HIS A 73 -0.94 -9.09 -0.78
C HIS A 73 -0.89 -8.88 0.74
N ILE A 74 -2.02 -8.53 1.36
CA ILE A 74 -2.09 -8.30 2.81
C ILE A 74 -1.80 -9.59 3.60
N SER A 75 -2.29 -10.74 3.13
CA SER A 75 -2.03 -12.01 3.79
C SER A 75 -0.55 -12.39 3.73
N LEU A 76 0.07 -12.18 2.57
CA LEU A 76 1.51 -12.39 2.37
C LEU A 76 2.34 -11.41 3.19
N ALA A 77 1.94 -10.13 3.25
CA ALA A 77 2.56 -9.11 4.08
C ALA A 77 2.62 -9.56 5.55
N VAL A 78 1.48 -9.94 6.14
CA VAL A 78 1.41 -10.40 7.54
C VAL A 78 2.23 -11.67 7.77
N SER A 79 2.14 -12.64 6.85
CA SER A 79 2.85 -13.92 6.97
C SER A 79 4.37 -13.76 6.86
N ASN A 80 4.83 -12.97 5.89
CA ASN A 80 6.25 -12.71 5.66
C ASN A 80 6.85 -11.75 6.69
N ASN A 81 6.03 -10.87 7.29
CA ASN A 81 6.47 -9.89 8.29
C ASN A 81 7.20 -10.58 9.44
N PHE A 82 6.65 -11.66 9.99
CA PHE A 82 7.32 -12.38 11.09
C PHE A 82 8.68 -12.96 10.67
N GLY A 83 8.76 -13.53 9.46
CA GLY A 83 10.00 -14.10 8.93
C GLY A 83 11.07 -13.03 8.67
N LEU A 84 10.67 -11.84 8.23
CA LEU A 84 11.56 -10.70 8.03
C LEU A 84 11.98 -10.10 9.38
N PHE A 85 11.04 -9.90 10.29
CA PHE A 85 11.29 -9.40 11.65
C PHE A 85 12.33 -10.26 12.38
N ALA A 86 12.15 -11.59 12.36
CA ALA A 86 13.07 -12.53 13.02
C ALA A 86 14.46 -12.59 12.38
N GLN A 87 14.64 -12.12 11.15
CA GLN A 87 15.96 -11.99 10.49
C GLN A 87 16.69 -10.70 10.85
N ILE A 88 15.95 -9.69 11.30
CA ILE A 88 16.48 -8.36 11.63
C ILE A 88 16.74 -8.26 13.14
N ASP A 89 15.84 -8.79 13.98
CA ASP A 89 15.97 -8.89 15.43
C ASP A 89 17.07 -9.92 15.80
N VAL A 90 18.31 -9.45 15.95
CA VAL A 90 19.49 -10.32 16.12
C VAL A 90 20.39 -9.92 17.28
N ASP A 91 20.38 -8.66 17.73
CA ASP A 91 21.33 -8.18 18.73
C ASP A 91 20.78 -7.01 19.60
N PRO A 92 20.13 -7.31 20.74
CA PRO A 92 19.73 -8.62 21.24
C PRO A 92 18.42 -9.11 20.62
N LYS A 93 18.24 -10.42 20.46
CA LYS A 93 16.96 -11.00 20.04
C LYS A 93 15.89 -10.85 21.13
N ASN A 94 15.27 -9.68 21.22
CA ASN A 94 14.39 -9.27 22.31
C ASN A 94 12.94 -9.09 21.87
N GLY A 95 12.62 -9.35 20.60
CA GLY A 95 11.28 -9.14 20.06
C GLY A 95 10.99 -7.68 19.72
N GLU A 96 12.01 -6.84 19.60
CA GLU A 96 11.92 -5.44 19.17
C GLU A 96 13.04 -5.14 18.17
N VAL A 97 12.70 -4.66 16.97
CA VAL A 97 13.72 -4.29 15.99
C VAL A 97 14.13 -2.85 16.21
N THR A 98 15.42 -2.61 16.42
CA THR A 98 15.97 -1.25 16.52
C THR A 98 16.33 -0.67 15.15
N TRP A 99 16.38 0.66 15.05
CA TRP A 99 16.81 1.33 13.81
C TRP A 99 18.19 0.85 13.32
N LYS A 100 19.10 0.54 14.25
CA LYS A 100 20.46 0.06 13.95
C LYS A 100 20.45 -1.30 13.25
N GLU A 101 19.63 -2.22 13.75
CA GLU A 101 19.50 -3.56 13.17
C GLU A 101 18.87 -3.50 11.78
N TYR A 102 17.79 -2.72 11.65
CA TYR A 102 17.16 -2.47 10.37
C TYR A 102 18.13 -1.84 9.37
N HIS A 103 18.87 -0.81 9.78
CA HIS A 103 19.86 -0.14 8.94
C HIS A 103 20.99 -1.10 8.50
N ALA A 104 21.44 -1.97 9.40
CA ALA A 104 22.44 -2.98 9.09
C ALA A 104 21.91 -4.02 8.08
N TYR A 105 20.67 -4.46 8.26
CA TYR A 105 19.99 -5.33 7.30
C TYR A 105 19.86 -4.68 5.92
N PHE A 106 19.42 -3.43 5.87
CA PHE A 106 19.25 -2.64 4.63
C PHE A 106 20.56 -2.57 3.83
N LEU A 107 21.67 -2.23 4.49
CA LEU A 107 22.97 -2.16 3.83
C LEU A 107 23.45 -3.54 3.37
N ARG A 108 23.27 -4.59 4.18
CA ARG A 108 23.65 -5.97 3.79
C ARG A 108 22.89 -6.44 2.55
N LYS A 109 21.58 -6.15 2.47
CA LYS A 109 20.73 -6.55 1.33
C LYS A 109 21.16 -5.88 0.03
N ARG A 110 21.66 -4.64 0.09
CA ARG A 110 22.22 -3.90 -1.07
C ARG A 110 23.66 -4.31 -1.44
N GLY A 111 24.22 -5.32 -0.80
CA GLY A 111 25.54 -5.86 -1.13
C GLY A 111 26.72 -5.13 -0.49
N PHE A 112 26.48 -4.24 0.49
CA PHE A 112 27.58 -3.62 1.23
C PHE A 112 28.28 -4.65 2.12
N SER A 113 29.62 -4.55 2.22
CA SER A 113 30.41 -5.48 3.03
C SER A 113 30.07 -5.39 4.52
N SER A 114 30.07 -6.51 5.22
CA SER A 114 29.80 -6.57 6.68
C SER A 114 30.69 -5.63 7.50
N LYS A 115 31.94 -5.40 7.06
CA LYS A 115 32.87 -4.44 7.68
C LYS A 115 32.41 -2.99 7.52
N TYR A 116 31.87 -2.65 6.36
CA TYR A 116 31.30 -1.32 6.13
C TYR A 116 30.06 -1.12 6.99
N VAL A 117 29.14 -2.09 7.01
CA VAL A 117 27.91 -2.04 7.82
C VAL A 117 28.19 -1.80 9.30
N GLN A 118 29.16 -2.52 9.88
CA GLN A 118 29.49 -2.42 11.30
C GLN A 118 30.24 -1.13 11.68
N SER A 119 30.91 -0.47 10.72
CA SER A 119 31.66 0.77 10.95
C SER A 119 30.96 2.02 10.43
N HIS A 120 29.78 1.87 9.83
CA HIS A 120 29.05 2.96 9.20
C HIS A 120 28.36 3.84 10.23
N ASP A 121 28.51 5.16 10.07
CA ASP A 121 27.82 6.15 10.89
C ASP A 121 26.41 6.39 10.34
N GLU A 122 25.43 5.86 11.07
CA GLU A 122 23.99 5.97 10.79
C GLU A 122 23.46 7.42 10.77
N LYS A 123 24.22 8.40 11.27
CA LYS A 123 23.81 9.82 11.28
C LYS A 123 24.40 10.62 10.12
N ARG A 124 25.56 10.19 9.62
CA ARG A 124 26.32 10.95 8.61
C ARG A 124 26.24 10.33 7.23
N HIS A 125 25.98 9.03 7.14
CA HIS A 125 25.84 8.29 5.89
C HIS A 125 26.94 8.60 4.85
N LYS A 126 28.18 8.86 5.30
CA LYS A 126 29.27 9.28 4.41
C LYS A 126 29.60 8.15 3.42
N GLY A 127 29.81 8.50 2.16
CA GLY A 127 30.13 7.52 1.10
C GLY A 127 28.92 6.87 0.42
N LEU A 128 27.70 7.03 0.95
CA LEU A 128 26.49 6.56 0.27
C LEU A 128 26.07 7.51 -0.86
N GLN A 129 25.57 6.93 -1.95
CA GLN A 129 24.95 7.67 -3.04
C GLN A 129 23.73 8.47 -2.53
N ARG A 130 23.44 9.59 -3.19
CA ARG A 130 22.33 10.48 -2.81
C ARG A 130 20.99 9.75 -2.75
N ALA A 131 20.66 8.93 -3.74
CA ALA A 131 19.42 8.17 -3.78
C ALA A 131 19.25 7.24 -2.56
N ILE A 132 20.33 6.56 -2.14
CA ILE A 132 20.32 5.68 -0.98
C ILE A 132 20.09 6.49 0.31
N LYS A 133 20.71 7.67 0.43
CA LYS A 133 20.49 8.55 1.59
C LYS A 133 19.06 9.06 1.67
N GLU A 134 18.51 9.50 0.54
CA GLU A 134 17.12 9.97 0.48
C GLU A 134 16.15 8.86 0.88
N GLN A 135 16.41 7.63 0.46
CA GLN A 135 15.62 6.47 0.89
C GLN A 135 15.74 6.20 2.39
N ILE A 136 16.95 6.18 2.95
CA ILE A 136 17.13 6.00 4.41
C ILE A 136 16.40 7.08 5.20
N MET A 137 16.40 8.33 4.72
CA MET A 137 15.70 9.43 5.37
C MET A 137 14.18 9.26 5.30
N ARG A 138 13.63 8.76 4.18
CA ARG A 138 12.20 8.42 4.06
C ARG A 138 11.82 7.27 4.98
N ASP A 139 12.59 6.18 4.95
CA ASP A 139 12.38 5.03 5.81
C ASP A 139 12.44 5.46 7.28
N LYS A 140 13.31 6.40 7.64
CA LYS A 140 13.39 6.93 9.01
C LYS A 140 12.15 7.75 9.40
N ALA A 141 11.59 8.52 8.47
CA ALA A 141 10.36 9.26 8.73
C ALA A 141 9.19 8.29 8.97
N SER A 142 9.01 7.30 8.09
CA SER A 142 7.98 6.26 8.24
C SER A 142 8.18 5.40 9.49
N TRP A 143 9.44 5.14 9.89
CA TRP A 143 9.74 4.45 11.14
C TRP A 143 9.20 5.23 12.35
N MET A 144 9.45 6.54 12.41
CA MET A 144 8.99 7.38 13.52
C MET A 144 7.46 7.47 13.60
N GLU A 145 6.77 7.37 12.46
CA GLU A 145 5.32 7.35 12.40
C GLU A 145 4.74 6.01 12.87
N ALA A 146 5.38 4.90 12.51
CA ALA A 146 4.97 3.57 12.93
C ALA A 146 5.29 3.27 14.42
N ALA A 147 6.36 3.86 14.95
CA ALA A 147 6.83 3.70 16.33
C ALA A 147 5.93 4.40 17.35
N LYS A 148 4.76 3.83 17.65
CA LYS A 148 3.80 4.39 18.63
C LYS A 148 4.20 4.09 20.08
N SER A 149 4.85 2.95 20.32
CA SER A 149 5.24 2.48 21.65
C SER A 149 6.58 3.05 22.11
N ASN A 150 7.61 2.93 21.28
CA ASN A 150 8.96 3.43 21.56
C ASN A 150 9.59 4.02 20.28
N PRO A 151 10.01 5.29 20.27
CA PRO A 151 10.64 5.89 19.09
C PRO A 151 11.91 5.16 18.59
N ASP A 152 12.60 4.45 19.47
CA ASP A 152 13.89 3.81 19.17
C ASP A 152 13.77 2.35 18.69
N SER A 153 12.58 1.72 18.83
CA SER A 153 12.35 0.32 18.45
C SER A 153 10.93 0.08 17.91
N LEU A 154 10.79 -0.90 17.02
CA LEU A 154 9.48 -1.35 16.53
C LEU A 154 9.19 -2.76 17.04
N THR A 155 8.01 -2.94 17.60
CA THR A 155 7.41 -4.26 17.84
C THR A 155 7.02 -4.94 16.53
N VAL A 156 6.63 -6.22 16.56
CA VAL A 156 6.22 -6.97 15.35
C VAL A 156 5.08 -6.27 14.59
N ASP A 157 4.10 -5.73 15.32
CA ASP A 157 2.93 -5.06 14.74
C ASP A 157 3.29 -3.67 14.19
N GLU A 158 4.16 -2.93 14.87
CA GLU A 158 4.64 -1.63 14.36
C GLU A 158 5.60 -1.80 13.19
N PHE A 159 6.38 -2.88 13.15
CA PHE A 159 7.19 -3.24 11.99
C PHE A 159 6.32 -3.61 10.79
N LEU A 160 5.17 -4.25 11.01
CA LEU A 160 4.15 -4.43 9.97
C LEU A 160 3.62 -3.07 9.51
N ALA A 161 3.28 -2.14 10.41
CA ALA A 161 2.83 -0.80 10.02
C ALA A 161 3.89 0.00 9.24
N PHE A 162 5.17 -0.21 9.56
CA PHE A 162 6.29 0.42 8.87
C PHE A 162 6.49 -0.14 7.44
N THR A 163 6.37 -1.46 7.27
CA THR A 163 6.57 -2.13 5.98
C THR A 163 5.32 -2.11 5.10
N HIS A 164 4.14 -2.21 5.73
CA HIS A 164 2.82 -2.32 5.16
C HIS A 164 1.81 -1.44 5.92
N PRO A 165 1.85 -0.10 5.75
CA PRO A 165 0.91 0.82 6.40
C PRO A 165 -0.56 0.45 6.16
N GLU A 166 -0.88 -0.11 5.00
CA GLU A 166 -2.20 -0.58 4.59
C GLU A 166 -2.73 -1.74 5.46
N SER A 167 -1.82 -2.54 6.02
CA SER A 167 -2.15 -3.71 6.85
C SER A 167 -2.19 -3.37 8.35
N SER A 168 -1.87 -2.13 8.73
CA SER A 168 -1.84 -1.71 10.13
C SER A 168 -3.24 -1.50 10.68
N ALA A 169 -3.63 -2.31 11.68
CA ALA A 169 -4.87 -2.11 12.42
C ALA A 169 -4.91 -0.74 13.11
N ALA A 170 -3.75 -0.24 13.57
CA ALA A 170 -3.67 1.06 14.22
C ALA A 170 -3.96 2.22 13.26
N ASN A 171 -3.58 2.09 11.99
CA ASN A 171 -3.87 3.12 10.98
C ASN A 171 -5.35 3.05 10.57
N GLN A 172 -5.88 1.84 10.39
CA GLN A 172 -7.30 1.65 10.11
C GLN A 172 -8.18 2.21 11.23
N LEU A 173 -7.81 2.02 12.50
CA LEU A 173 -8.50 2.63 13.64
C LEU A 173 -8.43 4.17 13.60
N THR A 174 -7.28 4.74 13.25
CA THR A 174 -7.16 6.20 13.08
C THR A 174 -8.07 6.72 11.97
N LEU A 175 -8.20 6.00 10.84
CA LEU A 175 -9.14 6.37 9.77
C LEU A 175 -10.60 6.30 10.24
N VAL A 176 -10.95 5.32 11.10
CA VAL A 176 -12.29 5.25 11.70
C VAL A 176 -12.52 6.43 12.66
N ASP A 177 -11.54 6.78 13.48
CA ASP A 177 -11.64 7.94 14.38
C ASP A 177 -11.81 9.24 13.56
N GLU A 178 -11.09 9.39 12.45
CA GLU A 178 -11.30 10.52 11.52
C GLU A 178 -12.69 10.52 10.85
N LEU A 179 -13.35 9.37 10.70
CA LEU A 179 -14.73 9.32 10.23
C LEU A 179 -15.69 9.80 11.32
N TYR A 180 -15.49 9.36 12.57
CA TYR A 180 -16.27 9.85 13.70
C TYR A 180 -16.12 11.37 13.84
N ASP A 181 -14.89 11.89 13.88
CA ASP A 181 -14.62 13.32 14.02
C ASP A 181 -15.27 14.18 12.92
N ARG A 182 -15.49 13.61 11.73
CA ARG A 182 -16.09 14.32 10.59
C ARG A 182 -17.61 14.22 10.53
N PHE A 183 -18.18 13.11 10.95
CA PHE A 183 -19.58 12.79 10.66
C PHE A 183 -20.44 12.57 11.90
N ASP A 184 -19.89 12.06 13.00
CA ASP A 184 -20.63 11.82 14.25
C ASP A 184 -20.89 13.15 14.99
N ARG A 185 -22.16 13.53 15.09
CA ARG A 185 -22.56 14.85 15.62
C ARG A 185 -22.99 14.80 17.07
N ASP A 186 -23.63 13.71 17.46
CA ASP A 186 -24.09 13.54 18.83
C ASP A 186 -23.04 12.90 19.74
N GLY A 187 -21.94 12.41 19.15
CA GLY A 187 -20.79 11.86 19.85
C GLY A 187 -21.09 10.51 20.49
N ASP A 188 -22.06 9.77 19.97
CA ASP A 188 -22.46 8.46 20.48
C ASP A 188 -21.60 7.30 19.93
N GLU A 189 -20.59 7.61 19.10
CA GLU A 189 -19.74 6.67 18.36
C GLU A 189 -20.54 5.70 17.48
N MET A 190 -21.74 6.08 17.04
CA MET A 190 -22.60 5.30 16.13
C MET A 190 -23.02 6.16 14.95
N LEU A 191 -22.39 5.94 13.80
CA LEU A 191 -22.63 6.76 12.62
C LEU A 191 -23.98 6.43 11.98
N THR A 192 -24.90 7.39 11.90
CA THR A 192 -26.19 7.17 11.23
C THR A 192 -26.13 7.48 9.72
N GLU A 193 -27.09 6.95 8.96
CA GLU A 193 -27.21 7.23 7.51
C GLU A 193 -27.30 8.75 7.22
N ASP A 194 -28.06 9.48 8.04
CA ASP A 194 -28.25 10.93 7.90
C ASP A 194 -26.95 11.70 8.19
N GLU A 195 -26.21 11.29 9.21
CA GLU A 195 -24.92 11.87 9.55
C GLU A 195 -23.87 11.60 8.48
N PHE A 196 -23.81 10.36 7.99
CA PHE A 196 -22.90 9.99 6.93
C PHE A 196 -23.21 10.76 5.65
N ALA A 197 -24.48 10.92 5.25
CA ALA A 197 -24.85 11.54 3.98
C ALA A 197 -24.45 13.03 3.87
N ILE A 198 -24.47 13.76 4.98
CA ILE A 198 -24.30 15.22 4.97
C ILE A 198 -22.82 15.59 5.13
N LEU A 199 -22.13 15.92 4.03
CA LEU A 199 -20.81 16.57 4.06
C LEU A 199 -20.97 18.03 4.50
N GLN A 200 -20.55 18.37 5.71
CA GLN A 200 -20.29 19.76 6.06
C GLN A 200 -18.83 20.05 5.80
N THR A 201 -18.54 20.87 4.78
CA THR A 201 -17.24 21.53 4.69
C THR A 201 -17.33 22.83 5.48
N GLU A 202 -16.52 22.97 6.54
CA GLU A 202 -16.35 24.25 7.22
C GLU A 202 -15.60 25.20 6.28
N GLY A 203 -16.34 25.89 5.41
CA GLY A 203 -15.84 27.04 4.69
C GLY A 203 -15.69 28.20 5.67
N GLY A 204 -14.51 28.82 5.73
CA GLY A 204 -14.17 29.88 6.67
C GLY A 204 -14.96 31.20 6.56
N ASN A 205 -16.16 31.21 5.98
CA ASN A 205 -17.07 32.35 5.89
C ASN A 205 -18.54 31.86 5.85
N ASP A 206 -19.07 31.29 6.93
CA ASP A 206 -20.52 31.15 7.27
C ASP A 206 -21.48 30.65 6.16
N GLU A 207 -20.95 30.03 5.10
CA GLU A 207 -21.68 29.35 4.03
C GLU A 207 -21.22 27.90 4.02
N THR A 208 -22.09 27.01 4.50
CA THR A 208 -21.93 25.58 4.32
C THR A 208 -21.99 25.27 2.82
N VAL A 209 -20.83 25.02 2.21
CA VAL A 209 -20.80 24.49 0.84
C VAL A 209 -21.17 23.01 0.96
N ILE A 210 -22.46 22.71 0.80
CA ILE A 210 -22.94 21.36 0.60
C ILE A 210 -22.38 20.91 -0.75
N VAL A 211 -21.28 20.18 -0.73
CA VAL A 211 -20.79 19.46 -1.91
C VAL A 211 -21.85 18.41 -2.21
N ARG A 212 -22.70 18.70 -3.19
CA ARG A 212 -23.72 17.78 -3.71
C ARG A 212 -23.03 16.64 -4.48
N GLN A 213 -22.28 15.78 -3.81
CA GLN A 213 -22.50 14.36 -4.10
C GLN A 213 -23.96 14.10 -3.74
N ASP A 214 -24.71 13.44 -4.62
CA ASP A 214 -26.14 13.23 -4.40
C ASP A 214 -26.29 12.56 -3.03
N GLU A 215 -26.96 13.22 -2.08
CA GLU A 215 -27.15 12.68 -0.74
C GLU A 215 -27.71 11.26 -0.83
N ASN A 216 -28.51 10.99 -1.87
CA ASN A 216 -29.04 9.67 -2.19
C ASN A 216 -27.96 8.63 -2.50
N GLU A 217 -26.89 8.98 -3.21
CA GLU A 217 -25.77 8.07 -3.50
C GLU A 217 -25.01 7.72 -2.22
N ARG A 218 -24.75 8.71 -1.34
CA ARG A 218 -24.07 8.45 -0.06
C ARG A 218 -24.94 7.64 0.91
N ARG A 219 -26.25 7.88 0.91
CA ARG A 219 -27.23 7.05 1.62
C ARG A 219 -27.30 5.62 1.08
N ALA A 220 -27.21 5.46 -0.24
CA ALA A 220 -27.15 4.13 -0.86
C ALA A 220 -25.84 3.42 -0.50
N GLU A 221 -24.72 4.14 -0.52
CA GLU A 221 -23.41 3.63 -0.10
C GLU A 221 -23.41 3.21 1.37
N PHE A 222 -23.97 4.03 2.27
CA PHE A 222 -24.09 3.69 3.68
C PHE A 222 -24.81 2.35 3.87
N ARG A 223 -25.98 2.20 3.23
CA ARG A 223 -26.79 0.97 3.33
C ARG A 223 -26.16 -0.25 2.67
N ASN A 224 -25.39 -0.07 1.60
CA ASN A 224 -24.82 -1.18 0.83
C ASN A 224 -23.42 -1.59 1.30
N SER A 225 -22.64 -0.66 1.85
CA SER A 225 -21.20 -0.82 2.08
C SER A 225 -20.77 -0.60 3.53
N ILE A 226 -21.59 0.06 4.36
CA ILE A 226 -21.25 0.37 5.76
C ILE A 226 -22.14 -0.42 6.71
N ASP A 227 -23.46 -0.25 6.61
CA ASP A 227 -24.46 -0.91 7.45
C ASP A 227 -24.67 -2.37 7.01
N LEU A 228 -23.73 -3.24 7.43
CA LEU A 228 -23.75 -4.65 7.07
C LEU A 228 -24.86 -5.42 7.79
N ASN A 229 -25.27 -4.95 8.97
CA ASN A 229 -26.27 -5.62 9.81
C ASN A 229 -27.72 -5.12 9.55
N GLY A 230 -27.87 -3.97 8.89
CA GLY A 230 -29.14 -3.38 8.48
C GLY A 230 -29.91 -2.69 9.60
N ASP A 231 -29.25 -2.25 10.67
CA ASP A 231 -29.88 -1.58 11.81
C ASP A 231 -29.97 -0.05 11.66
N GLY A 232 -29.44 0.50 10.54
CA GLY A 232 -29.45 1.92 10.22
C GLY A 232 -28.37 2.73 10.94
N ARG A 233 -27.44 2.07 11.63
CA ARG A 233 -26.30 2.67 12.32
C ARG A 233 -25.02 1.90 11.98
N ALA A 234 -23.91 2.59 11.91
CA ALA A 234 -22.60 2.00 11.67
C ALA A 234 -21.82 1.95 12.98
N ASP A 235 -21.55 0.74 13.46
CA ASP A 235 -20.66 0.52 14.60
C ASP A 235 -19.18 0.66 14.18
N ARG A 236 -18.28 0.74 15.16
CA ARG A 236 -16.82 0.85 14.91
C ARG A 236 -16.27 -0.31 14.06
N ARG A 237 -16.86 -1.51 14.15
CA ARG A 237 -16.41 -2.68 13.39
C ARG A 237 -16.87 -2.61 11.94
N GLU A 238 -18.07 -2.10 11.68
CA GLU A 238 -18.60 -1.82 10.35
C GLU A 238 -17.79 -0.73 9.66
N LEU A 239 -17.49 0.36 10.36
CA LEU A 239 -16.59 1.40 9.85
C LEU A 239 -15.17 0.86 9.60
N LEU A 240 -14.67 -0.03 10.46
CA LEU A 240 -13.38 -0.68 10.24
C LEU A 240 -13.41 -1.55 8.98
N HIS A 241 -14.50 -2.27 8.72
CA HIS A 241 -14.66 -3.03 7.48
C HIS A 241 -14.74 -2.12 6.25
N TYR A 242 -15.39 -0.97 6.40
CA TYR A 242 -15.53 0.02 5.34
C TYR A 242 -14.18 0.66 4.94
N VAL A 243 -13.35 1.05 5.91
CA VAL A 243 -12.02 1.65 5.64
C VAL A 243 -10.93 0.63 5.34
N ALA A 244 -11.15 -0.65 5.66
CA ALA A 244 -10.17 -1.68 5.40
C ALA A 244 -9.87 -1.75 3.90
N PRO A 245 -8.60 -1.83 3.46
CA PRO A 245 -8.25 -1.92 2.05
C PRO A 245 -8.89 -3.11 1.33
N GLN A 246 -9.27 -4.14 2.10
CA GLN A 246 -9.98 -5.33 1.61
C GLN A 246 -11.48 -5.11 1.42
N SER A 247 -12.02 -3.90 1.65
CA SER A 247 -13.43 -3.61 1.43
C SER A 247 -13.81 -3.80 -0.05
N PRO A 248 -14.95 -4.44 -0.38
CA PRO A 248 -15.37 -4.64 -1.78
C PRO A 248 -15.41 -3.33 -2.56
N ARG A 249 -15.87 -2.26 -1.91
CA ARG A 249 -16.00 -0.92 -2.48
C ARG A 249 -14.70 -0.41 -3.11
N HIS A 250 -13.55 -0.62 -2.46
CA HIS A 250 -12.27 -0.14 -3.01
C HIS A 250 -11.93 -0.84 -4.33
N SER A 251 -12.22 -2.14 -4.41
CA SER A 251 -11.96 -2.91 -5.64
C SER A 251 -12.98 -2.61 -6.74
N GLU A 252 -14.24 -2.34 -6.36
CA GLU A 252 -15.29 -1.89 -7.28
C GLU A 252 -14.97 -0.52 -7.87
N HIS A 253 -14.59 0.46 -7.04
CA HIS A 253 -14.25 1.80 -7.49
C HIS A 253 -13.00 1.81 -8.39
N GLU A 254 -11.98 1.02 -8.04
CA GLU A 254 -10.79 0.84 -8.90
C GLU A 254 -11.17 0.19 -10.24
N ALA A 255 -12.03 -0.84 -10.23
CA ALA A 255 -12.49 -1.49 -11.45
C ALA A 255 -13.29 -0.52 -12.36
N GLU A 256 -14.19 0.26 -11.77
CA GLU A 256 -14.95 1.31 -12.47
C GLU A 256 -14.02 2.38 -13.06
N ALA A 257 -13.01 2.82 -12.31
CA ALA A 257 -12.03 3.79 -12.78
C ALA A 257 -11.20 3.24 -13.95
N LEU A 258 -10.76 1.99 -13.87
CA LEU A 258 -10.03 1.33 -14.95
C LEU A 258 -10.89 1.17 -16.22
N LEU A 259 -12.15 0.75 -16.06
CA LEU A 259 -13.12 0.68 -17.15
C LEU A 259 -13.30 2.05 -17.81
N ALA A 260 -13.58 3.08 -17.02
CA ALA A 260 -13.81 4.44 -17.53
C ALA A 260 -12.60 5.02 -18.30
N LEU A 261 -11.39 4.54 -18.02
CA LEU A 261 -10.15 5.01 -18.66
C LEU A 261 -9.72 4.19 -19.87
N ALA A 262 -10.09 2.91 -19.95
CA ALA A 262 -9.57 1.98 -20.96
C ALA A 262 -10.64 1.43 -21.91
N ASP A 263 -11.92 1.43 -21.53
CA ASP A 263 -13.05 1.02 -22.39
C ASP A 263 -13.22 2.02 -23.55
N SER A 264 -12.72 1.62 -24.73
CA SER A 264 -12.66 2.46 -25.91
C SER A 264 -13.90 2.28 -26.79
N ASP A 265 -14.52 1.11 -26.77
CA ASP A 265 -15.73 0.81 -27.55
C ASP A 265 -17.03 1.05 -26.77
N GLN A 266 -16.92 1.43 -25.48
CA GLN A 266 -18.00 1.77 -24.55
C GLN A 266 -18.98 0.62 -24.32
N ASP A 267 -18.51 -0.62 -24.40
CA ASP A 267 -19.33 -1.80 -24.16
C ASP A 267 -19.42 -2.21 -22.69
N SER A 268 -18.82 -1.41 -21.78
CA SER A 268 -18.75 -1.63 -20.34
C SER A 268 -17.97 -2.89 -19.94
N MET A 269 -17.12 -3.38 -20.82
CA MET A 269 -16.19 -4.48 -20.59
C MET A 269 -14.80 -4.09 -21.10
N LEU A 270 -13.76 -4.76 -20.61
CA LEU A 270 -12.40 -4.58 -21.11
C LEU A 270 -11.97 -5.79 -21.93
N SER A 271 -11.68 -5.56 -23.19
CA SER A 271 -11.01 -6.54 -24.04
C SER A 271 -9.50 -6.56 -23.78
N LEU A 272 -8.85 -7.66 -24.15
CA LEU A 272 -7.39 -7.77 -24.07
C LEU A 272 -6.68 -6.67 -24.88
N ASP A 273 -7.23 -6.32 -26.05
CA ASP A 273 -6.66 -5.30 -26.93
C ASP A 273 -6.68 -3.90 -26.27
N GLU A 274 -7.73 -3.58 -25.52
CA GLU A 274 -7.84 -2.32 -24.76
C GLU A 274 -6.86 -2.26 -23.60
N ILE A 275 -6.65 -3.38 -22.90
CA ILE A 275 -5.67 -3.48 -21.84
C ILE A 275 -4.25 -3.31 -22.39
N LEU A 276 -3.96 -3.95 -23.52
CA LEU A 276 -2.67 -3.83 -24.21
C LEU A 276 -2.45 -2.45 -24.87
N ALA A 277 -3.52 -1.70 -25.14
CA ALA A 277 -3.44 -0.32 -25.60
C ALA A 277 -3.05 0.65 -24.46
N HIS A 278 -3.39 0.30 -23.21
CA HIS A 278 -3.10 1.11 -22.01
C HIS A 278 -2.19 0.38 -20.99
N PRO A 279 -1.02 -0.16 -21.38
CA PRO A 279 -0.24 -1.06 -20.52
C PRO A 279 0.25 -0.37 -19.25
N ASN A 280 0.66 0.90 -19.35
CA ASN A 280 1.12 1.68 -18.19
C ASN A 280 0.04 1.91 -17.12
N LEU A 281 -1.24 1.94 -17.51
CA LEU A 281 -2.35 2.09 -16.58
C LEU A 281 -2.50 0.81 -15.74
N PHE A 282 -2.54 -0.34 -16.41
CA PHE A 282 -2.76 -1.63 -15.77
C PHE A 282 -1.54 -2.13 -14.98
N LEU A 283 -0.32 -1.88 -15.46
CA LEU A 283 0.90 -2.25 -14.73
C LEU A 283 1.05 -1.52 -13.39
N LYS A 284 0.47 -0.32 -13.27
CA LYS A 284 0.50 0.47 -12.03
C LYS A 284 -0.74 0.28 -11.16
N SER A 285 -1.78 -0.35 -11.68
CA SER A 285 -3.01 -0.55 -10.93
C SER A 285 -2.89 -1.71 -9.95
N LYS A 286 -3.83 -1.75 -9.00
CA LYS A 286 -3.95 -2.88 -8.04
C LYS A 286 -4.26 -4.22 -8.72
N MET A 287 -4.52 -4.23 -10.04
CA MET A 287 -4.73 -5.43 -10.82
C MET A 287 -3.44 -6.23 -11.04
N VAL A 288 -2.30 -5.54 -11.21
CA VAL A 288 -1.01 -6.15 -11.56
C VAL A 288 0.02 -5.96 -10.46
N ASP A 289 0.15 -4.76 -9.90
CA ASP A 289 1.13 -4.44 -8.85
C ASP A 289 0.46 -3.79 -7.64
N THR A 290 -0.16 -4.63 -6.81
CA THR A 290 -0.82 -4.19 -5.57
C THR A 290 0.15 -3.50 -4.62
N ALA A 291 1.36 -4.04 -4.48
CA ALA A 291 2.36 -3.51 -3.56
C ALA A 291 2.76 -2.08 -3.93
N ARG A 292 3.09 -1.86 -5.21
CA ARG A 292 3.48 -0.54 -5.69
C ARG A 292 2.33 0.46 -5.63
N SER A 293 1.13 0.05 -6.03
CA SER A 293 -0.05 0.92 -5.97
C SER A 293 -0.34 1.40 -4.55
N PHE A 294 -0.23 0.54 -3.53
CA PHE A 294 -0.38 0.98 -2.14
C PHE A 294 0.75 1.93 -1.70
N HIS A 295 2.00 1.65 -2.07
CA HIS A 295 3.12 2.54 -1.69
C HIS A 295 3.12 3.90 -2.40
N ASP A 296 2.43 4.05 -3.54
CA ASP A 296 2.23 5.33 -4.20
C ASP A 296 1.10 6.17 -3.54
N GLU A 297 0.16 5.52 -2.84
CA GLU A 297 -0.96 6.15 -2.15
C GLU A 297 -0.62 6.65 -0.72
N PHE A 298 0.43 6.12 -0.11
CA PHE A 298 0.91 6.42 1.25
C PHE A 298 2.39 6.84 1.29
#